data_AF-A0A183FY14-F1
#
_entry.id   AF-A0A183FY14-F1
#
_cell.length_a   1.000
_cell.length_b   1.000
_cell.length_c   1.000
_cell.angle_alpha   90.00
_cell.angle_beta   90.00
_cell.angle_gamma   90.00
#
_symmetry.space_group_name_H-M   'P 1'
#
loop_
_entity.id
_entity.type
_entity.pdbx_description
1 polymer ?
#
loop_
_entity_poly.entity_id
_entity_poly.type
_entity_poly.pdbx_seq_one_letter_code
_entity_poly.pdbx_strand_id
1 'polypeptide(L)'
;MEEGCVVQYHWPKLSRLAPRPGAKPSLLQIRELISNGFHDEACHLDRSTSSCKLSNHLVLGCVVGMVACQNILWIDRFTATAFPTFHRRFGKSLAICLSLTTSLIAFVVPILLLRSDPFDDMVPTCLMMPSGSFRRVNQLFYSFVAIGVIAVIAYVSLYIIYLRFNVALRFQAFENLLILRWVGIVVSVQLIFMTTYALAMFLIRTHGHSLPNVTKDMLRIWLYLVPFSTVSLPLISLVALRLCATKRQRSINRMTTEKNDGTTHTRLLLQMWS
;
A
#
# COMPACT_ATOMS: atom_id res chain seq x y z
N MET A 1 -27.71 39.58 15.93
CA MET A 1 -28.65 38.46 16.18
C MET A 1 -27.84 37.19 16.02
N GLU A 2 -27.14 36.83 17.09
CA GLU A 2 -26.44 35.56 17.23
C GLU A 2 -27.42 34.62 17.92
N GLU A 3 -27.97 33.67 17.17
CA GLU A 3 -28.75 32.57 17.77
C GLU A 3 -27.77 31.53 18.32
N GLY A 4 -27.83 31.34 19.62
CA GLY A 4 -26.99 30.42 20.38
C GLY A 4 -27.27 28.96 20.04
N CYS A 5 -26.19 28.20 19.85
CA CYS A 5 -26.23 26.75 19.71
C CYS A 5 -26.20 26.12 21.12
N VAL A 6 -27.37 25.77 21.66
CA VAL A 6 -27.50 24.95 22.88
C VAL A 6 -27.56 23.49 22.46
N VAL A 7 -26.45 22.76 22.57
CA VAL A 7 -26.47 21.29 22.47
C VAL A 7 -26.48 20.72 23.88
N GLN A 8 -27.68 20.44 24.38
CA GLN A 8 -27.92 19.81 25.67
C GLN A 8 -27.66 18.30 25.57
N TYR A 9 -26.42 17.87 25.81
CA TYR A 9 -26.14 16.44 25.99
C TYR A 9 -26.62 16.00 27.38
N HIS A 10 -27.77 15.33 27.43
CA HIS A 10 -28.25 14.66 28.62
C HIS A 10 -27.42 13.38 28.86
N TRP A 11 -26.37 13.47 29.67
CA TRP A 11 -25.61 12.31 30.17
C TRP A 11 -25.95 12.06 31.66
N PRO A 12 -26.99 11.28 31.98
CA PRO A 12 -27.36 11.02 33.36
C PRO A 12 -26.50 9.89 33.92
N LYS A 13 -25.22 10.14 34.28
CA LYS A 13 -24.47 9.31 35.27
C LYS A 13 -23.00 9.67 35.62
N LEU A 14 -22.43 10.80 35.22
CA LEU A 14 -21.02 11.13 35.55
C LEU A 14 -20.79 12.17 36.66
N SER A 15 -21.83 12.55 37.40
CA SER A 15 -21.75 13.51 38.51
C SER A 15 -21.14 12.98 39.82
N ARG A 16 -20.64 11.73 39.86
CA ARG A 16 -20.05 11.13 41.09
C ARG A 16 -18.53 11.21 41.19
N LEU A 17 -17.84 11.85 40.25
CA LEU A 17 -16.37 11.92 40.23
C LEU A 17 -15.82 13.35 40.43
N ALA A 18 -16.60 14.25 41.03
CA ALA A 18 -16.08 15.55 41.45
C ALA A 18 -15.08 15.36 42.62
N PRO A 19 -13.81 15.79 42.50
CA PRO A 19 -12.84 15.68 43.57
C PRO A 19 -13.15 16.68 44.68
N ARG A 20 -13.01 16.25 45.94
CA ARG A 20 -13.08 17.14 47.11
C ARG A 20 -11.94 18.18 47.05
N PRO A 21 -12.18 19.43 47.48
CA PRO A 21 -11.15 20.47 47.48
C PRO A 21 -10.02 20.07 48.44
N GLY A 22 -8.80 19.90 47.91
CA GLY A 22 -7.58 19.63 48.69
C GLY A 22 -6.71 18.44 48.26
N ALA A 23 -7.11 17.64 47.25
CA ALA A 23 -6.29 16.52 46.77
C ALA A 23 -5.39 16.92 45.58
N LYS A 24 -4.10 16.55 45.62
CA LYS A 24 -3.18 16.70 44.48
C LYS A 24 -3.66 15.80 43.31
N PRO A 25 -3.83 16.34 42.10
CA PRO A 25 -4.35 15.56 40.98
C PRO A 25 -3.33 14.52 40.49
N SER A 26 -3.80 13.33 40.17
CA SER A 26 -2.99 12.28 39.54
C SER A 26 -2.81 12.57 38.05
N LEU A 27 -1.70 12.12 37.47
CA LEU A 27 -1.31 12.32 36.07
C LEU A 27 -2.39 11.92 35.04
N LEU A 28 -3.30 11.02 35.41
CA LEU A 28 -4.42 10.60 34.56
C LEU A 28 -5.50 11.69 34.43
N GLN A 29 -5.79 12.41 35.52
CA GLN A 29 -6.76 13.52 35.51
C GLN A 29 -6.23 14.74 34.76
N ILE A 30 -4.92 14.99 34.83
CA ILE A 30 -4.27 16.05 34.05
C ILE A 30 -4.32 15.70 32.56
N ARG A 31 -4.17 14.42 32.18
CA ARG A 31 -4.28 13.97 30.79
C ARG A 31 -5.70 14.13 30.24
N GLU A 32 -6.73 13.85 31.04
CA GLU A 32 -8.12 14.07 30.61
C GLU A 32 -8.52 15.56 30.61
N LEU A 33 -8.00 16.37 31.54
CA LEU A 33 -8.19 17.82 31.54
C LEU A 33 -7.47 18.50 30.38
N ILE A 34 -6.29 18.03 29.96
CA ILE A 34 -5.61 18.53 28.76
C ILE A 34 -6.32 18.02 27.50
N SER A 35 -6.87 16.80 27.51
CA SER A 35 -7.68 16.28 26.40
C SER A 35 -9.01 17.02 26.23
N ASN A 36 -9.61 17.50 27.33
CA ASN A 36 -10.87 18.25 27.30
C ASN A 36 -10.67 19.77 27.17
N GLY A 37 -9.55 20.33 27.67
CA GLY A 37 -9.22 21.76 27.53
C GLY A 37 -8.73 22.17 26.13
N PHE A 38 -8.47 21.20 25.24
CA PHE A 38 -8.23 21.45 23.81
C PHE A 38 -9.54 21.44 22.98
N HIS A 39 -10.71 21.32 23.63
CA HIS A 39 -12.02 21.24 22.99
C HIS A 39 -12.99 22.33 23.50
N ASP A 40 -12.53 23.57 23.61
CA ASP A 40 -13.40 24.73 23.89
C ASP A 40 -14.10 25.31 22.62
N GLU A 41 -13.99 24.66 21.46
CA GLU A 41 -14.82 24.99 20.28
C GLU A 41 -15.51 23.74 19.73
N ALA A 42 -16.58 23.29 20.40
CA ALA A 42 -17.45 22.22 19.92
C ALA A 42 -18.38 22.63 18.76
N CYS A 43 -18.04 23.67 17.98
CA CYS A 43 -18.83 24.10 16.82
C CYS A 43 -18.11 24.02 15.47
N HIS A 44 -16.83 23.66 15.44
CA HIS A 44 -16.14 23.27 14.20
C HIS A 44 -15.20 22.09 14.50
N LEU A 45 -15.61 20.88 14.09
CA LEU A 45 -14.71 19.71 14.06
C LEU A 45 -13.69 19.79 12.90
N ASP A 46 -13.63 20.93 12.22
CA ASP A 46 -12.75 21.17 11.10
C ASP A 46 -11.40 21.65 11.62
N ARG A 47 -10.32 20.97 11.22
CA ARG A 47 -8.95 21.39 11.53
C ARG A 47 -8.41 22.20 10.37
N SER A 48 -7.65 23.24 10.69
CA SER A 48 -6.83 23.93 9.71
C SER A 48 -5.90 22.94 9.01
N THR A 49 -5.86 22.99 7.67
CA THR A 49 -4.98 22.15 6.84
C THR A 49 -3.49 22.34 7.15
N SER A 50 -3.10 23.48 7.72
CA SER A 50 -1.71 23.75 8.14
C SER A 50 -1.19 22.74 9.18
N SER A 51 -2.03 22.33 10.13
CA SER A 51 -1.71 21.33 11.16
C SER A 51 -1.61 19.90 10.58
N CYS A 52 -2.22 19.66 9.42
CA CYS A 52 -2.24 18.36 8.75
C CYS A 52 -1.10 18.18 7.74
N LYS A 53 -0.26 19.19 7.51
CA LYS A 53 0.78 19.16 6.47
C LYS A 53 1.70 17.95 6.57
N LEU A 54 2.22 17.65 7.77
CA LEU A 54 3.10 16.50 7.99
C LEU A 54 2.37 15.17 7.71
N SER A 55 1.13 15.04 8.17
CA SER A 55 0.32 13.83 7.94
C SER A 55 0.08 13.60 6.45
N ASN A 56 -0.29 14.65 5.70
CA ASN A 56 -0.51 14.56 4.26
C ASN A 56 0.75 14.17 3.49
N HIS A 57 1.91 14.75 3.85
CA HIS A 57 3.19 14.35 3.25
C HIS A 57 3.54 12.89 3.54
N LEU A 58 3.36 12.43 4.78
CA LEU A 58 3.65 11.05 5.17
C LEU A 58 2.71 10.06 4.47
N VAL A 59 1.41 10.31 4.49
CA VAL A 59 0.42 9.45 3.83
C VAL A 59 0.71 9.38 2.33
N LEU A 60 0.90 10.51 1.65
CA LEU A 60 1.20 10.51 0.21
C LEU A 60 2.55 9.84 -0.08
N GLY A 61 3.57 10.05 0.75
CA GLY A 61 4.86 9.38 0.63
C GLY A 61 4.75 7.86 0.77
N CYS A 62 3.94 7.38 1.70
CA CYS A 62 3.64 5.95 1.83
C CYS A 62 2.95 5.40 0.58
N VAL A 63 1.96 6.10 0.04
CA VAL A 63 1.26 5.68 -1.19
C VAL A 63 2.21 5.59 -2.38
N VAL A 64 2.97 6.67 -2.63
CA VAL A 64 3.94 6.71 -3.71
C VAL A 64 5.00 5.63 -3.52
N GLY A 65 5.52 5.48 -2.31
CA GLY A 65 6.53 4.48 -1.96
C GLY A 65 6.04 3.06 -2.22
N MET A 66 4.82 2.71 -1.83
CA MET A 66 4.24 1.40 -2.11
C MET A 66 4.14 1.11 -3.61
N VAL A 67 3.62 2.07 -4.39
CA VAL A 67 3.48 1.91 -5.85
C VAL A 67 4.85 1.80 -6.51
N ALA A 68 5.80 2.64 -6.12
CA ALA A 68 7.16 2.61 -6.64
C ALA A 68 7.87 1.29 -6.29
N CYS A 69 7.79 0.83 -5.05
CA CYS A 69 8.33 -0.46 -4.61
C CYS A 69 7.82 -1.62 -5.47
N GLN A 70 6.51 -1.65 -5.75
CA GLN A 70 5.94 -2.73 -6.55
C GLN A 70 6.37 -2.71 -8.00
N ASN A 71 6.41 -1.53 -8.61
CA ASN A 71 6.89 -1.40 -9.99
C ASN A 71 8.36 -1.81 -10.09
N ILE A 72 9.16 -1.48 -9.09
CA ILE A 72 10.57 -1.86 -9.04
C ILE A 72 10.75 -3.36 -8.81
N LEU A 73 9.96 -3.98 -7.94
CA LEU A 73 9.93 -5.43 -7.79
C LEU A 73 9.53 -6.11 -9.10
N TRP A 74 8.60 -5.53 -9.85
CA TRP A 74 8.21 -6.04 -11.15
C TRP A 74 9.37 -5.92 -12.17
N ILE A 75 10.05 -4.76 -12.23
CA ILE A 75 11.22 -4.54 -13.11
C ILE A 75 12.36 -5.52 -12.76
N ASP A 76 12.62 -5.75 -11.48
CA ASP A 76 13.61 -6.73 -11.01
C ASP A 76 13.29 -8.13 -11.54
N ARG A 77 12.03 -8.58 -11.39
CA ARG A 77 11.60 -9.89 -11.87
C ARG A 77 11.56 -9.99 -13.38
N PHE A 78 11.15 -8.93 -14.07
CA PHE A 78 11.23 -8.84 -15.52
C PHE A 78 12.68 -9.02 -15.99
N THR A 79 13.62 -8.31 -15.36
CA THR A 79 15.05 -8.37 -15.70
C THR A 79 15.65 -9.75 -15.41
N ALA A 80 15.31 -10.35 -14.27
CA ALA A 80 15.76 -11.69 -13.89
C ALA A 80 15.26 -12.77 -14.87
N THR A 81 14.09 -12.53 -15.47
CA THR A 81 13.42 -13.45 -16.39
C THR A 81 13.94 -13.24 -17.82
N ALA A 82 13.86 -12.02 -18.37
CA ALA A 82 14.26 -11.71 -19.74
C ALA A 82 15.78 -11.75 -19.96
N PHE A 83 16.59 -11.36 -18.97
CA PHE A 83 18.05 -11.23 -19.10
C PHE A 83 18.79 -11.93 -17.93
N PRO A 84 18.72 -13.27 -17.83
CA PRO A 84 19.24 -14.02 -16.68
C PRO A 84 20.76 -13.90 -16.52
N THR A 85 21.51 -13.79 -17.61
CA THR A 85 22.98 -13.63 -17.60
C THR A 85 23.40 -12.28 -17.02
N PHE A 86 22.71 -11.21 -17.40
CA PHE A 86 22.93 -9.87 -16.87
C PHE A 86 22.55 -9.80 -15.39
N HIS A 87 21.37 -10.31 -15.03
CA HIS A 87 20.90 -10.33 -13.66
C HIS A 87 21.82 -11.14 -12.73
N ARG A 88 22.41 -12.25 -13.22
CA ARG A 88 23.38 -13.03 -12.43
C ARG A 88 24.64 -12.23 -12.11
N ARG A 89 25.12 -11.39 -13.02
CA ARG A 89 26.35 -10.60 -12.85
C ARG A 89 26.13 -9.32 -12.05
N PHE A 90 25.00 -8.64 -12.27
CA PHE A 90 24.75 -7.30 -11.71
C PHE A 90 23.58 -7.22 -10.74
N GLY A 91 22.91 -8.33 -10.40
CA GLY A 91 21.67 -8.33 -9.62
C GLY A 91 21.75 -7.60 -8.28
N LYS A 92 22.87 -7.72 -7.53
CA LYS A 92 23.06 -6.98 -6.27
C LYS A 92 23.12 -5.46 -6.48
N SER A 93 23.88 -5.01 -7.47
CA SER A 93 24.03 -3.59 -7.79
C SER A 93 22.72 -3.00 -8.31
N LEU A 94 21.98 -3.76 -9.13
CA LEU A 94 20.67 -3.38 -9.65
C LEU A 94 19.66 -3.22 -8.51
N ALA A 95 19.58 -4.18 -7.58
CA ALA A 95 18.67 -4.10 -6.44
C ALA A 95 18.96 -2.88 -5.53
N ILE A 96 20.24 -2.57 -5.26
CA ILE A 96 20.63 -1.40 -4.46
C ILE A 96 20.24 -0.10 -5.17
N CYS A 97 20.57 0.02 -6.47
CA CYS A 97 20.23 1.19 -7.28
C CYS A 97 18.72 1.43 -7.31
N LEU A 98 17.93 0.37 -7.54
CA LEU A 98 16.48 0.47 -7.55
C LEU A 98 15.91 0.85 -6.17
N SER A 99 16.42 0.28 -5.08
CA SER A 99 15.98 0.63 -3.72
C SER A 99 16.22 2.11 -3.35
N LEU A 100 17.41 2.62 -3.70
CA LEU A 100 17.73 4.04 -3.52
C LEU A 100 16.81 4.94 -4.36
N THR A 101 16.57 4.53 -5.60
CA THR A 101 15.67 5.25 -6.52
C THR A 101 14.24 5.29 -5.96
N THR A 102 13.71 4.17 -5.45
CA THR A 102 12.38 4.13 -4.81
C THR A 102 12.29 5.10 -3.65
N SER A 103 13.30 5.08 -2.78
CA SER A 103 13.32 5.90 -1.57
C SER A 103 13.32 7.38 -1.96
N LEU A 104 14.14 7.77 -2.94
CA LEU A 104 14.17 9.14 -3.45
C LEU A 104 12.81 9.57 -4.01
N ILE A 105 12.19 8.73 -4.85
CA ILE A 105 10.87 9.02 -5.44
C ILE A 105 9.80 9.18 -4.35
N ALA A 106 9.80 8.32 -3.33
CA ALA A 106 8.83 8.35 -2.24
C ALA A 106 8.87 9.65 -1.42
N PHE A 107 10.03 10.29 -1.30
CA PHE A 107 10.17 11.59 -0.62
C PHE A 107 9.97 12.78 -1.56
N VAL A 108 10.58 12.74 -2.76
CA VAL A 108 10.60 13.88 -3.67
C VAL A 108 9.20 14.16 -4.25
N VAL A 109 8.46 13.13 -4.65
CA VAL A 109 7.14 13.30 -5.29
C VAL A 109 6.14 14.02 -4.37
N PRO A 110 5.93 13.60 -3.10
CA PRO A 110 5.05 14.34 -2.18
C PRO A 110 5.51 15.78 -1.92
N ILE A 111 6.82 16.02 -1.81
CA ILE A 111 7.35 17.36 -1.58
C ILE A 111 7.02 18.26 -2.78
N LEU A 112 7.27 17.79 -4.00
CA LEU A 112 7.00 18.57 -5.22
C LEU A 112 5.51 18.85 -5.43
N LEU A 113 4.66 17.86 -5.14
CA LEU A 113 3.20 18.00 -5.29
C LEU A 113 2.62 19.02 -4.31
N LEU A 114 2.96 18.92 -3.02
CA LEU A 114 2.37 19.76 -1.98
C LEU A 114 3.09 21.10 -1.76
N ARG A 115 4.21 21.37 -2.45
CA ARG A 115 4.99 22.60 -2.26
C ARG A 115 4.21 23.88 -2.54
N SER A 116 3.24 23.82 -3.45
CA SER A 116 2.53 24.99 -4.00
C SER A 116 1.15 25.20 -3.40
N ASP A 117 0.76 24.41 -2.39
CA ASP A 117 -0.57 24.54 -1.79
C ASP A 117 -0.60 25.59 -0.68
N PRO A 118 -1.54 26.56 -0.73
CA PRO A 118 -1.93 27.29 0.46
C PRO A 118 -2.68 26.33 1.39
N PHE A 119 -2.14 26.09 2.58
CA PHE A 119 -2.75 25.22 3.60
C PHE A 119 -3.72 26.02 4.48
N ASP A 120 -4.62 26.76 3.84
CA ASP A 120 -5.53 27.70 4.51
C ASP A 120 -6.98 27.20 4.54
N ASP A 121 -7.26 26.05 3.91
CA ASP A 121 -8.58 25.43 3.89
C ASP A 121 -8.89 24.73 5.23
N MET A 122 -10.16 24.75 5.63
CA MET A 122 -10.68 23.97 6.76
C MET A 122 -11.10 22.58 6.25
N VAL A 123 -10.59 21.51 6.88
CA VAL A 123 -10.92 20.12 6.51
C VAL A 123 -11.38 19.29 7.70
N PRO A 124 -12.36 18.39 7.51
CA PRO A 124 -12.88 17.54 8.59
C PRO A 124 -11.88 16.45 9.00
N THR A 125 -10.94 16.06 8.11
CA THR A 125 -9.91 15.08 8.42
C THR A 125 -8.59 15.39 7.72
N CYS A 126 -7.46 15.09 8.37
CA CYS A 126 -6.12 15.16 7.77
C CYS A 126 -5.85 14.08 6.70
N LEU A 127 -6.87 13.33 6.26
CA LEU A 127 -6.79 12.41 5.13
C LEU A 127 -7.23 13.08 3.83
N MET A 128 -7.89 14.24 3.92
CA MET A 128 -8.26 15.01 2.75
C MET A 128 -7.09 15.83 2.24
N MET A 129 -6.89 15.75 0.92
CA MET A 129 -5.91 16.55 0.22
C MET A 129 -6.40 17.99 0.09
N PRO A 130 -5.51 19.00 0.16
CA PRO A 130 -5.86 20.40 0.00
C PRO A 130 -6.44 20.65 -1.41
N SER A 131 -7.32 21.65 -1.52
CA SER A 131 -8.07 21.93 -2.75
C SER A 131 -7.15 22.32 -3.93
N GLY A 132 -6.07 23.06 -3.65
CA GLY A 132 -5.09 23.52 -4.64
C GLY A 132 -4.40 22.40 -5.44
N SER A 133 -4.00 21.31 -4.78
CA SER A 133 -3.32 20.18 -5.41
C SER A 133 -4.20 19.03 -5.79
N PHE A 134 -5.50 19.11 -5.50
CA PHE A 134 -6.43 18.01 -5.74
C PHE A 134 -6.36 17.47 -7.18
N ARG A 135 -6.26 18.36 -8.18
CA ARG A 135 -6.15 17.97 -9.60
C ARG A 135 -4.86 17.21 -9.90
N ARG A 136 -3.72 17.67 -9.36
CA ARG A 136 -2.40 17.06 -9.58
C ARG A 136 -2.28 15.70 -8.90
N VAL A 137 -2.79 15.60 -7.67
CA VAL A 137 -2.83 14.33 -6.93
C VAL A 137 -3.72 13.32 -7.64
N ASN A 138 -4.89 13.73 -8.14
CA ASN A 138 -5.76 12.81 -8.89
C ASN A 138 -5.12 12.34 -10.21
N GLN A 139 -4.41 13.23 -10.91
CA GLN A 139 -3.63 12.87 -12.10
C GLN A 139 -2.51 11.87 -11.79
N LEU A 140 -1.85 11.99 -10.63
CA LEU A 140 -0.88 11.01 -10.14
C LEU A 140 -1.54 9.64 -9.94
N PHE A 141 -2.71 9.58 -9.31
CA PHE A 141 -3.45 8.32 -9.12
C PHE A 141 -3.84 7.67 -10.45
N TYR A 142 -4.30 8.43 -11.44
CA TYR A 142 -4.54 7.89 -12.78
C TYR A 142 -3.26 7.37 -13.45
N SER A 143 -2.14 8.05 -13.24
CA SER A 143 -0.84 7.60 -13.75
C SER A 143 -0.42 6.28 -13.10
N PHE A 144 -0.67 6.09 -11.80
CA PHE A 144 -0.43 4.81 -11.12
C PHE A 144 -1.29 3.68 -11.66
N VAL A 145 -2.57 3.93 -11.96
CA VAL A 145 -3.44 2.95 -12.61
C VAL A 145 -2.89 2.58 -13.98
N ALA A 146 -2.50 3.56 -14.80
CA ALA A 146 -1.95 3.31 -16.15
C ALA A 146 -0.66 2.47 -16.09
N ILE A 147 0.28 2.81 -15.22
CA ILE A 147 1.51 2.04 -15.01
C ILE A 147 1.19 0.62 -14.52
N GLY A 148 0.23 0.48 -13.59
CA GLY A 148 -0.21 -0.84 -13.10
C GLY A 148 -0.80 -1.72 -14.20
N VAL A 149 -1.60 -1.17 -15.11
CA VAL A 149 -2.12 -1.89 -16.29
C VAL A 149 -0.98 -2.38 -17.18
N ILE A 150 0.01 -1.53 -17.47
CA ILE A 150 1.19 -1.90 -18.27
C ILE A 150 1.95 -3.06 -17.60
N ALA A 151 2.15 -3.01 -16.29
CA ALA A 151 2.83 -4.07 -15.54
C ALA A 151 2.08 -5.42 -15.62
N VAL A 152 0.75 -5.39 -15.54
CA VAL A 152 -0.09 -6.60 -15.68
C VAL A 152 -0.01 -7.16 -17.09
N ILE A 153 -0.12 -6.32 -18.13
CA ILE A 153 -0.01 -6.75 -19.53
C ILE A 153 1.35 -7.39 -19.80
N ALA A 154 2.43 -6.77 -19.32
CA ALA A 154 3.76 -7.30 -19.50
C ALA A 154 3.99 -8.60 -18.70
N TYR A 155 3.37 -8.75 -17.52
CA TYR A 155 3.33 -10.02 -16.79
C TYR A 155 2.62 -11.13 -17.59
N VAL A 156 1.43 -10.87 -18.13
CA VAL A 156 0.68 -11.85 -18.93
C VAL A 156 1.50 -12.26 -20.17
N SER A 157 2.15 -11.30 -20.82
CA SER A 157 3.01 -11.53 -21.97
C SER A 157 4.19 -12.45 -21.63
N LEU A 158 4.91 -12.17 -20.54
CA LEU A 158 5.99 -13.04 -20.06
C LEU A 158 5.50 -14.44 -19.71
N TYR A 159 4.35 -14.56 -19.04
CA TYR A 159 3.78 -15.84 -18.65
C TYR A 159 3.49 -16.73 -19.87
N ILE A 160 2.90 -16.15 -20.93
CA ILE A 160 2.60 -16.87 -22.18
C ILE A 160 3.87 -17.33 -22.90
N ILE A 161 4.89 -16.45 -22.97
CA ILE A 161 6.17 -16.78 -23.63
C ILE A 161 6.86 -17.95 -22.93
N TYR A 162 6.85 -17.95 -21.59
CA TYR A 162 7.50 -19.00 -20.79
C TYR A 162 6.76 -20.34 -20.81
N LEU A 163 5.44 -20.34 -20.92
CA LEU A 163 4.66 -21.56 -21.16
C LEU A 163 5.07 -22.30 -22.45
N ARG A 164 5.56 -21.55 -23.44
CA ARG A 164 5.94 -22.08 -24.76
C ARG A 164 7.39 -22.58 -24.84
N PHE A 165 8.27 -22.13 -23.95
CA PHE A 165 9.70 -22.47 -23.99
C PHE A 165 10.09 -23.65 -23.07
N ASN A 166 10.28 -24.78 -23.74
CA ASN A 166 11.09 -25.99 -23.49
C ASN A 166 11.57 -26.37 -22.07
N VAL A 167 11.44 -27.67 -21.82
CA VAL A 167 11.45 -28.43 -20.57
C VAL A 167 12.84 -28.58 -19.90
N ALA A 168 13.92 -28.03 -20.48
CA ALA A 168 15.30 -28.40 -20.12
C ALA A 168 16.03 -27.48 -19.10
N LEU A 169 15.62 -26.22 -18.90
CA LEU A 169 16.29 -25.23 -18.00
C LEU A 169 15.82 -25.31 -16.52
N ARG A 170 15.53 -26.53 -16.05
CA ARG A 170 14.33 -26.90 -15.28
C ARG A 170 14.25 -26.56 -13.78
N PHE A 171 15.23 -25.92 -13.14
CA PHE A 171 15.14 -25.61 -11.69
C PHE A 171 15.14 -24.12 -11.37
N GLN A 172 16.12 -23.36 -11.85
CA GLN A 172 16.21 -21.93 -11.56
C GLN A 172 15.09 -21.12 -12.26
N ALA A 173 14.66 -21.56 -13.45
CA ALA A 173 13.53 -20.96 -14.16
C ALA A 173 12.18 -21.22 -13.46
N PHE A 174 12.02 -22.38 -12.81
CA PHE A 174 10.79 -22.72 -12.08
C PHE A 174 10.64 -21.89 -10.81
N GLU A 175 11.72 -21.69 -10.06
CA GLU A 175 11.71 -20.82 -8.87
C GLU A 175 11.39 -19.36 -9.24
N ASN A 176 11.99 -18.86 -10.32
CA ASN A 176 11.70 -17.51 -10.83
C ASN A 176 10.23 -17.37 -11.28
N LEU A 177 9.68 -18.38 -11.96
CA LEU A 177 8.27 -18.40 -12.38
C LEU A 177 7.31 -18.41 -11.18
N LEU A 178 7.62 -19.19 -10.13
CA LEU A 178 6.81 -19.24 -8.92
C LEU A 178 6.78 -17.87 -8.22
N ILE A 179 7.94 -17.21 -8.10
CA ILE A 179 8.04 -15.88 -7.49
C ILE A 179 7.33 -14.84 -8.37
N LEU A 180 7.52 -14.90 -9.70
CA LEU A 180 6.83 -14.02 -10.65
C LEU A 180 5.31 -14.14 -10.54
N ARG A 181 4.77 -15.35 -10.32
CA ARG A 181 3.34 -15.57 -10.10
C ARG A 181 2.84 -14.85 -8.86
N TRP A 182 3.56 -14.91 -7.75
CA TRP A 182 3.18 -14.20 -6.52
C TRP A 182 3.26 -12.68 -6.69
N VAL A 183 4.31 -12.18 -7.32
CA VAL A 183 4.46 -10.76 -7.64
C VAL A 183 3.32 -10.29 -8.56
N GLY A 184 2.95 -11.10 -9.56
CA GLY A 184 1.81 -10.80 -10.44
C GLY A 184 0.49 -10.69 -9.66
N ILE A 185 0.24 -11.60 -8.72
CA ILE A 185 -0.96 -11.54 -7.85
C ILE A 185 -0.97 -10.24 -7.03
N VAL A 186 0.16 -9.89 -6.40
CA VAL A 186 0.27 -8.66 -5.60
C VAL A 186 0.00 -7.40 -6.44
N VAL A 187 0.60 -7.31 -7.63
CA VAL A 187 0.37 -6.19 -8.56
C VAL A 187 -1.08 -6.13 -9.02
N SER A 188 -1.72 -7.28 -9.25
CA SER A 188 -3.12 -7.35 -9.67
C SER A 188 -4.06 -6.86 -8.55
N VAL A 189 -3.83 -7.28 -7.31
CA VAL A 189 -4.60 -6.84 -6.14
C VAL A 189 -4.42 -5.33 -5.92
N GLN A 190 -3.19 -4.81 -6.01
CA GLN A 190 -2.94 -3.38 -5.95
C GLN A 190 -3.69 -2.63 -7.06
N LEU A 191 -3.64 -3.12 -8.30
CA LEU A 191 -4.34 -2.49 -9.42
C LEU A 191 -5.84 -2.42 -9.15
N ILE A 192 -6.45 -3.46 -8.60
CA ILE A 192 -7.88 -3.48 -8.24
C ILE A 192 -8.19 -2.40 -7.19
N PHE A 193 -7.40 -2.31 -6.11
CA PHE A 193 -7.61 -1.30 -5.07
C PHE A 193 -7.45 0.13 -5.62
N MET A 194 -6.38 0.38 -6.40
CA MET A 194 -6.11 1.69 -6.97
C MET A 194 -7.14 2.10 -8.01
N THR A 195 -7.59 1.16 -8.85
CA THR A 195 -8.61 1.42 -9.86
C THR A 195 -9.95 1.70 -9.21
N THR A 196 -10.33 0.92 -8.19
CA THR A 196 -11.57 1.17 -7.42
C THR A 196 -11.55 2.55 -6.77
N TYR A 197 -10.43 2.93 -6.16
CA TYR A 197 -10.26 4.26 -5.57
C TYR A 197 -10.33 5.39 -6.63
N ALA A 198 -9.60 5.26 -7.73
CA ALA A 198 -9.58 6.25 -8.80
C ALA A 198 -10.96 6.40 -9.48
N LEU A 199 -11.68 5.29 -9.66
CA LEU A 199 -13.04 5.27 -10.19
C LEU A 199 -14.03 5.92 -9.21
N ALA A 200 -13.96 5.59 -7.92
CA ALA A 200 -14.76 6.22 -6.88
C ALA A 200 -14.57 7.75 -6.89
N MET A 201 -13.32 8.21 -6.92
CA MET A 201 -13.00 9.64 -6.97
C MET A 201 -13.49 10.31 -8.26
N PHE A 202 -13.41 9.60 -9.40
CA PHE A 202 -13.96 10.08 -10.66
C PHE A 202 -15.48 10.25 -10.60
N LEU A 203 -16.21 9.23 -10.11
CA LEU A 203 -17.67 9.25 -9.98
C LEU A 203 -18.17 10.34 -9.03
N ILE A 204 -17.50 10.51 -7.87
CA ILE A 204 -17.81 11.60 -6.94
C ILE A 204 -17.65 12.97 -7.61
N ARG A 205 -16.67 13.10 -8.51
CA ARG A 205 -16.41 14.37 -9.19
C ARG A 205 -17.41 14.64 -10.32
N THR A 206 -17.74 13.64 -11.13
CA THR A 206 -18.62 13.84 -12.30
C THR A 206 -20.09 13.87 -11.92
N HIS A 207 -20.53 12.99 -11.03
CA HIS A 207 -21.93 12.85 -10.64
C HIS A 207 -22.26 13.47 -9.27
N GLY A 208 -21.25 13.94 -8.52
CA GLY A 208 -21.49 14.48 -7.19
C GLY A 208 -22.11 15.89 -7.17
N HIS A 209 -22.27 16.59 -8.28
CA HIS A 209 -22.83 17.95 -8.28
C HIS A 209 -24.20 18.05 -7.59
N SER A 210 -25.01 16.98 -7.61
CA SER A 210 -26.32 16.90 -6.95
C SER A 210 -26.28 16.49 -5.46
N LEU A 211 -25.12 16.05 -4.94
CA LEU A 211 -24.99 15.57 -3.58
C LEU A 211 -24.61 16.70 -2.59
N PRO A 212 -25.17 16.70 -1.37
CA PRO A 212 -24.73 17.59 -0.29
C PRO A 212 -23.24 17.43 0.01
N ASN A 213 -22.57 18.52 0.40
CA ASN A 213 -21.12 18.51 0.68
C ASN A 213 -20.73 17.51 1.76
N VAL A 214 -21.53 17.41 2.83
CA VAL A 214 -21.32 16.44 3.93
C VAL A 214 -21.33 14.99 3.41
N THR A 215 -22.24 14.67 2.49
CA THR A 215 -22.34 13.32 1.91
C THR A 215 -21.12 13.00 1.04
N LYS A 216 -20.60 13.98 0.28
CA LYS A 216 -19.38 13.80 -0.53
C LYS A 216 -18.16 13.51 0.35
N ASP A 217 -18.05 14.24 1.45
CA ASP A 217 -16.90 14.11 2.34
C ASP A 217 -16.90 12.78 3.08
N MET A 218 -18.07 12.35 3.56
CA MET A 218 -18.25 11.01 4.12
C MET A 218 -17.94 9.92 3.09
N LEU A 219 -18.45 10.04 1.87
CA LEU A 219 -18.21 9.06 0.81
C LEU A 219 -16.73 8.97 0.45
N ARG A 220 -16.00 10.09 0.46
CA ARG A 220 -14.55 10.13 0.24
C ARG A 220 -13.78 9.41 1.34
N ILE A 221 -14.20 9.57 2.61
CA ILE A 221 -13.58 8.89 3.75
C ILE A 221 -13.82 7.38 3.68
N TRP A 222 -15.07 6.96 3.43
CA TRP A 222 -15.45 5.55 3.33
C TRP A 222 -14.80 4.84 2.14
N LEU A 223 -14.64 5.52 1.01
CA LEU A 223 -14.00 4.98 -0.19
C LEU A 223 -12.48 5.14 -0.18
N TYR A 224 -11.89 5.63 0.92
CA TYR A 224 -10.44 5.69 1.07
C TYR A 224 -9.87 4.28 1.31
N LEU A 225 -9.72 3.52 0.22
CA LEU A 225 -9.22 2.14 0.20
C LEU A 225 -7.70 2.03 0.42
N VAL A 226 -7.00 3.16 0.41
CA VAL A 226 -5.54 3.23 0.51
C VAL A 226 -5.01 2.54 1.79
N PRO A 227 -5.52 2.78 3.02
CA PRO A 227 -5.00 2.12 4.21
C PRO A 227 -5.22 0.60 4.18
N PHE A 228 -6.35 0.14 3.61
CA PHE A 228 -6.59 -1.30 3.42
C PHE A 228 -5.56 -1.93 2.49
N SER A 229 -5.18 -1.22 1.42
CA SER A 229 -4.08 -1.68 0.53
C SER A 229 -2.75 -1.73 1.28
N THR A 230 -2.43 -0.73 2.12
CA THR A 230 -1.16 -0.66 2.87
C THR A 230 -0.94 -1.84 3.81
N VAL A 231 -2.01 -2.41 4.36
CA VAL A 231 -1.93 -3.56 5.29
C VAL A 231 -2.01 -4.89 4.54
N SER A 232 -2.87 -4.99 3.53
CA SER A 232 -3.09 -6.25 2.80
C SER A 232 -1.88 -6.65 1.94
N LEU A 233 -1.23 -5.70 1.26
CA LEU A 233 -0.10 -5.96 0.37
C LEU A 233 1.13 -6.58 1.07
N PRO A 234 1.63 -6.04 2.21
CA PRO A 234 2.74 -6.67 2.93
C PRO A 234 2.33 -8.01 3.55
N LEU A 235 1.07 -8.17 3.98
CA LEU A 235 0.56 -9.45 4.50
C LEU A 235 0.60 -10.54 3.42
N ILE A 236 0.08 -10.24 2.23
CA ILE A 236 0.10 -11.16 1.07
C ILE A 236 1.55 -11.49 0.70
N SER A 237 2.43 -10.49 0.68
CA SER A 237 3.85 -10.67 0.37
C SER A 237 4.55 -11.57 1.40
N LEU A 238 4.26 -11.41 2.69
CA LEU A 238 4.83 -12.22 3.77
C LEU A 238 4.34 -13.67 3.69
N VAL A 239 3.05 -13.88 3.44
CA VAL A 239 2.49 -15.22 3.22
C VAL A 239 3.14 -15.87 2.00
N ALA A 240 3.28 -15.16 0.88
CA ALA A 240 3.93 -15.64 -0.32
C ALA A 240 5.39 -16.05 -0.05
N LEU A 241 6.14 -15.24 0.69
CA LEU A 241 7.53 -15.53 1.06
C LEU A 241 7.63 -16.78 1.94
N ARG A 242 6.76 -16.93 2.95
CA ARG A 242 6.73 -18.13 3.80
C ARG A 242 6.41 -19.38 3.01
N LEU A 243 5.41 -19.33 2.13
CA LEU A 243 5.06 -20.46 1.26
C LEU A 243 6.20 -20.83 0.31
N CYS A 244 6.91 -19.84 -0.24
CA CYS A 244 8.09 -20.08 -1.07
C CYS A 244 9.23 -20.72 -0.26
N ALA A 245 9.51 -20.23 0.95
CA ALA A 245 10.53 -20.79 1.83
C ALA A 245 10.22 -22.25 2.21
N THR A 246 8.98 -22.55 2.60
CA THR A 246 8.54 -23.91 2.92
C THR A 246 8.64 -24.84 1.71
N LYS A 247 8.22 -24.38 0.51
CA LYS A 247 8.38 -25.15 -0.73
C LYS A 247 9.84 -25.45 -1.05
N ARG A 248 10.72 -24.45 -0.91
CA ARG A 248 12.16 -24.61 -1.12
C ARG A 248 12.76 -25.62 -0.14
N GLN A 249 12.40 -25.53 1.15
CA GLN A 249 12.85 -26.48 2.16
C GLN A 249 12.40 -27.92 1.85
N ARG A 250 11.14 -28.11 1.44
CA ARG A 250 10.64 -29.42 1.01
C ARG A 250 11.36 -29.96 -0.22
N SER A 251 11.66 -29.10 -1.19
CA SER A 251 12.42 -29.48 -2.39
C SER A 251 13.83 -29.94 -2.04
N ILE A 252 14.52 -29.22 -1.14
CA ILE A 252 15.86 -29.59 -0.66
C ILE A 252 15.79 -30.92 0.08
N ASN A 253 14.86 -31.05 1.03
CA ASN A 253 14.69 -32.28 1.80
C ASN A 253 14.46 -33.48 0.88
N ARG A 254 13.61 -33.35 -0.16
CA ARG A 254 13.36 -34.41 -1.15
C ARG A 254 14.64 -34.81 -1.89
N MET A 255 15.43 -33.84 -2.36
CA MET A 255 16.70 -34.12 -3.05
C MET A 255 17.73 -34.78 -2.12
N THR A 256 17.74 -34.43 -0.83
CA THR A 256 18.64 -35.04 0.15
C THR A 256 18.22 -36.44 0.57
N THR A 257 16.92 -36.75 0.66
CA THR A 257 16.45 -38.12 0.94
C THR A 257 16.51 -39.04 -0.28
N GLU A 258 16.29 -38.53 -1.50
CA GLU A 258 16.46 -39.32 -2.74
C GLU A 258 17.92 -39.69 -3.03
N LYS A 259 18.90 -38.93 -2.50
CA LYS A 259 20.33 -39.22 -2.73
C LYS A 259 20.80 -40.55 -2.12
N ASN A 260 20.02 -41.15 -1.22
CA ASN A 260 20.30 -42.47 -0.65
C ASN A 260 19.83 -43.65 -1.54
N ASP A 261 19.08 -43.39 -2.61
CA ASP A 261 18.47 -44.44 -3.44
C ASP A 261 19.02 -44.41 -4.88
N GLY A 262 20.34 -44.31 -5.00
CA GLY A 262 21.05 -44.30 -6.30
C GLY A 262 20.70 -45.51 -7.17
N THR A 263 20.40 -46.64 -6.56
CA THR A 263 19.93 -47.89 -7.20
C THR A 263 18.57 -47.73 -7.88
N THR A 264 17.62 -47.03 -7.25
CA THR A 264 16.27 -46.77 -7.77
C THR A 264 16.32 -45.82 -8.96
N HIS A 265 17.22 -44.83 -8.96
CA HIS A 265 17.36 -43.90 -10.07
C HIS A 265 17.97 -44.55 -11.32
N THR A 266 18.97 -45.43 -11.17
CA THR A 266 19.49 -46.26 -12.28
C THR A 266 18.46 -47.26 -12.81
N ARG A 267 17.61 -47.84 -11.95
CA ARG A 267 16.54 -48.75 -12.38
C ARG A 267 15.51 -48.05 -13.27
N LEU A 268 15.13 -46.83 -12.90
CA LEU A 268 14.23 -45.98 -13.69
C LEU A 268 14.84 -45.56 -15.03
N LEU A 269 16.14 -45.28 -15.08
CA LEU A 269 16.86 -45.00 -16.32
C LEU A 269 16.94 -46.24 -17.23
N LEU A 270 17.21 -47.42 -16.68
CA LEU A 270 17.20 -48.68 -17.43
C LEU A 270 15.82 -49.02 -17.98
N GLN A 271 14.73 -48.78 -17.23
CA GLN A 271 13.36 -48.97 -17.71
C GLN A 271 12.91 -47.99 -18.80
N MET A 272 13.55 -46.82 -18.91
CA MET A 272 13.28 -45.88 -20.01
C MET A 272 14.08 -46.21 -21.28
N TRP A 273 15.07 -47.10 -21.20
CA TRP A 273 15.96 -47.50 -22.30
C TRP A 273 15.70 -48.94 -22.81
N SER A 274 14.81 -49.69 -22.16
CA SER A 274 14.26 -50.97 -22.63
C SER A 274 12.91 -50.76 -23.30
#